data_AF-A0A7V3XHM2-F1
#
_entry.id   AF-A0A7V3XHM2-F1
#
_cell.length_a   1.000
_cell.length_b   1.000
_cell.length_c   1.000
_cell.angle_alpha   90.00
_cell.angle_beta   90.00
_cell.angle_gamma   90.00
#
_symmetry.space_group_name_H-M   'P 1'
#
loop_
_entity.id
_entity.type
_entity.pdbx_description
1 polymer ?
#
loop_
_entity_poly.entity_id
_entity_poly.type
_entity_poly.pdbx_seq_one_letter_code
_entity_poly.pdbx_strand_id
1 'polypeptide(L)'
;MRIDESRCVACGNCVPICPVGAISIDPVARRARVNRDECVECHACYRGMSKEHLYPPLVRAIRRVAAALRFRFDPEPDICPTDALTPETLAWPRVVRRAFSDPQVPHESTGITGRGTAEVKTNDVTGRVKEGEAGFVIEFGRPGVGARFREIQAMTTALAALGVEFERQNPVTSLMTDPRRGILREDILDEKVLSAIVEVKAGLEQVPLVLGAVREVSRRLTTVVAVGVSTRCDASGGDRLRAILEAEGYPAYRGKTNLGLGRATAGRLS
;
A
#
# COMPACT_ATOMS: atom_id res chain seq x y z
N MET A 1 -3.30 5.19 -15.88
CA MET A 1 -4.67 4.71 -16.19
C MET A 1 -5.46 5.85 -16.81
N ARG A 2 -6.07 5.62 -17.98
CA ARG A 2 -6.86 6.62 -18.71
C ARG A 2 -8.26 6.10 -19.06
N ILE A 3 -9.23 7.01 -19.09
CA ILE A 3 -10.57 6.75 -19.61
C ILE A 3 -10.70 7.40 -20.99
N ASP A 4 -11.07 6.60 -21.98
CA ASP A 4 -11.35 7.05 -23.33
C ASP A 4 -12.70 7.81 -23.38
N GLU A 5 -12.63 9.12 -23.60
CA GLU A 5 -13.80 9.99 -23.67
C GLU A 5 -14.74 9.68 -24.84
N SER A 6 -14.21 9.14 -25.93
CA SER A 6 -15.01 8.74 -27.09
C SER A 6 -15.88 7.52 -26.76
N ARG A 7 -15.36 6.60 -25.94
CA ARG A 7 -16.04 5.37 -25.53
C ARG A 7 -16.87 5.52 -24.25
N CYS A 8 -16.45 6.36 -23.31
CA CYS A 8 -17.08 6.47 -22.00
C CYS A 8 -18.54 6.95 -22.09
N VAL A 9 -19.46 6.29 -21.39
CA VAL A 9 -20.90 6.62 -21.38
C VAL A 9 -21.37 7.27 -20.09
N ALA A 10 -20.43 7.62 -19.20
CA ALA A 10 -20.68 8.13 -17.85
C ALA A 10 -21.69 7.28 -17.07
N CYS A 11 -21.47 5.96 -17.01
CA CYS A 11 -22.24 5.05 -16.18
C CYS A 11 -21.98 5.21 -14.69
N GLY A 12 -20.78 5.66 -14.30
CA GLY A 12 -20.41 5.82 -12.89
C GLY A 12 -19.85 4.58 -12.22
N ASN A 13 -19.97 3.39 -12.81
CA ASN A 13 -19.56 2.11 -12.20
C ASN A 13 -18.08 2.06 -11.78
N CYS A 14 -17.20 2.78 -12.48
CA CYS A 14 -15.78 2.84 -12.14
C CYS A 14 -15.47 3.69 -10.89
N VAL A 15 -16.37 4.57 -10.46
CA VAL A 15 -16.19 5.46 -9.30
C VAL A 15 -16.06 4.67 -8.00
N PRO A 16 -17.03 3.80 -7.61
CA PRO A 16 -16.92 3.04 -6.35
C PRO A 16 -15.79 2.00 -6.38
N ILE A 17 -15.36 1.56 -7.57
CA ILE A 17 -14.25 0.60 -7.70
C ILE A 17 -12.89 1.22 -7.42
N CYS A 18 -12.75 2.56 -7.50
CA CYS A 18 -11.46 3.21 -7.24
C CYS A 18 -11.20 3.30 -5.72
N PRO A 19 -10.24 2.52 -5.16
CA PRO A 19 -10.04 2.48 -3.72
C PRO A 19 -9.53 3.79 -3.12
N VAL A 20 -8.90 4.62 -3.96
CA VAL A 20 -8.33 5.93 -3.58
C VAL A 20 -9.18 7.11 -4.06
N GLY A 21 -10.40 6.86 -4.56
CA GLY A 21 -11.32 7.92 -4.99
C GLY A 21 -10.82 8.77 -6.16
N ALA A 22 -9.89 8.29 -6.97
CA ALA A 22 -9.28 9.05 -8.06
C ALA A 22 -10.16 9.16 -9.32
N ILE A 23 -11.37 8.57 -9.35
CA ILE A 23 -12.26 8.59 -10.52
C ILE A 23 -13.54 9.36 -10.18
N SER A 24 -13.92 10.30 -11.04
CA SER A 24 -15.15 11.08 -10.89
C SER A 24 -15.84 11.29 -12.24
N ILE A 25 -17.14 11.61 -12.21
CA ILE A 25 -17.88 12.03 -13.40
C ILE A 25 -17.78 13.54 -13.55
N ASP A 26 -17.19 14.00 -14.65
CA ASP A 26 -17.19 15.40 -15.06
C ASP A 26 -18.62 15.80 -15.46
N PRO A 27 -19.26 16.76 -14.76
CA PRO A 27 -20.65 17.15 -15.02
C PRO A 27 -20.81 17.89 -16.35
N VAL A 28 -19.77 18.56 -16.84
CA VAL A 28 -19.79 19.34 -18.08
C VAL A 28 -19.54 18.42 -19.27
N ALA A 29 -18.45 17.66 -19.25
CA ALA A 29 -18.13 16.72 -20.33
C ALA A 29 -19.09 15.51 -20.35
N ARG A 30 -19.75 15.23 -19.22
CA ARG A 30 -20.54 14.01 -18.98
C ARG A 30 -19.71 12.76 -19.28
N ARG A 31 -18.48 12.73 -18.78
CA ARG A 31 -17.52 11.62 -18.91
C ARG A 31 -16.85 11.35 -17.59
N ALA A 32 -16.46 10.10 -17.37
CA ALA A 32 -15.59 9.78 -16.25
C ALA A 32 -14.17 10.29 -16.53
N ARG A 33 -13.53 10.88 -15.53
CA ARG A 33 -12.13 11.33 -15.56
C ARG A 33 -11.36 10.71 -14.41
N VAL A 34 -10.08 10.45 -14.65
CA VAL A 34 -9.13 10.00 -13.64
C VAL A 34 -8.32 11.21 -13.18
N ASN A 35 -8.34 11.51 -11.89
CA ASN A 35 -7.38 12.41 -11.28
C ASN A 35 -6.00 11.75 -11.33
N ARG A 36 -5.16 12.26 -12.23
CA ARG A 36 -3.82 11.73 -12.51
C ARG A 36 -2.86 11.81 -11.32
N ASP A 37 -3.06 12.77 -10.44
CA ASP A 37 -2.22 12.99 -9.26
C ASP A 37 -2.63 12.09 -8.10
N GLU A 38 -3.92 11.79 -7.97
CA GLU A 38 -4.44 10.90 -6.92
C GLU A 38 -4.43 9.41 -7.33
N CYS A 39 -4.40 9.11 -8.63
CA CYS A 39 -4.36 7.73 -9.12
C CYS A 39 -3.04 7.04 -8.75
N VAL A 40 -3.15 5.91 -8.05
CA VAL A 40 -2.01 5.09 -7.58
C VAL A 40 -1.68 3.94 -8.53
N GLU A 41 -2.26 3.90 -9.73
CA GLU A 41 -2.00 2.86 -10.74
C GLU A 41 -2.21 1.40 -10.24
N CYS A 42 -3.13 1.18 -9.29
CA CYS A 42 -3.48 -0.15 -8.77
C CYS A 42 -4.21 -1.05 -9.76
N HIS A 43 -4.69 -0.49 -10.88
CA HIS A 43 -5.46 -1.19 -11.92
C HIS A 43 -6.72 -1.91 -11.42
N ALA A 44 -7.22 -1.60 -10.21
CA ALA A 44 -8.45 -2.18 -9.66
C ALA A 44 -9.66 -1.91 -10.57
N CYS A 45 -9.81 -0.66 -11.05
CA CYS A 45 -10.87 -0.29 -12.00
C CYS A 45 -10.79 -1.03 -13.35
N TYR A 46 -9.60 -1.44 -13.78
CA TYR A 46 -9.44 -2.14 -15.06
C TYR A 46 -9.68 -3.64 -14.95
N ARG A 47 -9.25 -4.26 -13.84
CA ARG A 47 -9.31 -5.71 -13.65
C ARG A 47 -10.55 -6.16 -12.89
N GLY A 48 -11.04 -5.32 -11.98
CA GLY A 48 -12.20 -5.62 -11.13
C GLY A 48 -13.53 -5.38 -11.83
N MET A 49 -13.53 -5.06 -13.12
CA MET A 49 -14.76 -4.83 -13.87
C MET A 49 -14.84 -5.70 -15.12
N SER A 50 -16.05 -6.20 -15.39
CA SER A 50 -16.40 -6.87 -16.64
C SER A 50 -16.52 -5.87 -17.80
N LYS A 51 -16.32 -6.35 -19.03
CA LYS A 51 -16.27 -5.53 -20.25
C LYS A 51 -17.20 -6.10 -21.31
N GLU A 52 -18.14 -5.28 -21.77
CA GLU A 52 -19.18 -5.75 -22.73
C GLU A 52 -18.97 -5.24 -24.16
N HIS A 53 -18.08 -4.25 -24.36
CA HIS A 53 -17.75 -3.71 -25.68
C HIS A 53 -18.94 -3.19 -26.51
N LEU A 54 -20.01 -2.71 -25.85
CA LEU A 54 -21.17 -2.12 -26.49
C LEU A 54 -20.83 -0.87 -27.29
N TYR A 55 -21.62 -0.59 -28.33
CA TYR A 55 -21.45 0.58 -29.19
C TYR A 55 -21.79 1.89 -28.42
N PRO A 56 -20.81 2.78 -28.16
CA PRO A 56 -21.02 3.93 -27.27
C PRO A 56 -22.15 4.90 -27.65
N PRO A 57 -22.34 5.26 -28.94
CA PRO A 57 -23.44 6.14 -29.34
C PRO A 57 -24.82 5.55 -29.03
N LEU A 58 -25.02 4.25 -29.25
CA LEU A 58 -26.27 3.56 -28.94
C LEU A 58 -26.56 3.57 -27.43
N VAL A 59 -25.57 3.21 -26.61
CA VAL A 59 -25.70 3.22 -25.15
C VAL A 59 -26.05 4.63 -24.63
N ARG A 60 -25.41 5.67 -25.18
CA ARG A 60 -25.72 7.07 -24.81
C ARG A 60 -27.12 7.51 -25.26
N ALA A 61 -27.62 6.99 -26.38
CA ALA A 61 -28.98 7.28 -26.84
C ALA A 61 -30.02 6.63 -25.92
N ILE A 62 -29.85 5.33 -25.63
CA ILE A 62 -30.72 4.57 -24.71
C ILE A 62 -30.76 5.23 -23.33
N ARG A 63 -29.60 5.57 -22.74
CA ARG A 63 -29.53 6.25 -21.43
C ARG A 63 -30.22 7.61 -21.43
N ARG A 64 -30.16 8.36 -22.54
CA ARG A 64 -30.86 9.66 -22.66
C ARG A 64 -32.38 9.48 -22.67
N VAL A 65 -32.88 8.49 -23.42
CA VAL A 65 -34.31 8.16 -23.47
C VAL A 65 -34.79 7.68 -22.09
N ALA A 66 -34.06 6.75 -21.47
CA ALA A 66 -34.35 6.23 -20.14
C ALA A 66 -34.43 7.36 -19.09
N ALA A 67 -33.44 8.27 -19.10
CA ALA A 67 -33.43 9.44 -18.20
C ALA A 67 -34.63 10.37 -18.42
N ALA A 68 -35.03 10.62 -19.67
CA ALA A 68 -36.19 11.45 -20.00
C ALA A 68 -37.50 10.83 -19.48
N LEU A 69 -37.61 9.50 -19.50
CA LEU A 69 -38.74 8.75 -18.95
C LEU A 69 -38.64 8.54 -17.42
N ARG A 70 -37.63 9.11 -16.75
CA ARG A 70 -37.29 8.86 -15.34
C ARG A 70 -37.09 7.37 -15.02
N PHE A 71 -36.75 6.58 -16.02
CA PHE A 71 -36.38 5.18 -15.87
C PHE A 71 -34.89 5.10 -15.53
N ARG A 72 -34.58 4.68 -14.31
CA ARG A 72 -33.19 4.51 -13.85
C ARG A 72 -32.66 3.17 -14.35
N PHE A 73 -32.15 3.20 -15.57
CA PHE A 73 -31.39 2.09 -16.14
C PHE A 73 -29.90 2.29 -15.82
N ASP A 74 -29.46 1.75 -14.69
CA ASP A 74 -28.04 1.64 -14.41
C ASP A 74 -27.57 0.22 -14.76
N PRO A 75 -26.46 0.08 -15.52
CA PRO A 75 -25.87 -1.23 -15.77
C PRO A 75 -25.50 -1.87 -14.43
N GLU A 76 -25.40 -3.20 -14.41
CA GLU A 76 -24.95 -3.93 -13.23
C GLU A 76 -23.66 -3.29 -12.68
N PRO A 77 -23.51 -3.23 -11.33
CA PRO A 77 -22.28 -2.76 -10.73
C PRO A 77 -21.10 -3.56 -11.29
N ASP A 78 -19.93 -2.93 -11.34
CA ASP A 78 -18.68 -3.58 -11.78
C ASP A 78 -18.64 -3.93 -13.28
N ILE A 79 -19.48 -3.31 -14.11
CA ILE A 79 -19.40 -3.41 -15.58
C ILE A 79 -18.95 -2.09 -16.20
N CYS A 80 -18.00 -2.17 -17.16
CA CYS A 80 -17.76 -1.11 -18.13
C CYS A 80 -18.44 -1.46 -19.46
N PRO A 81 -19.59 -0.86 -19.79
CA PRO A 81 -20.39 -1.28 -20.95
C PRO A 81 -19.64 -1.15 -22.27
N THR A 82 -18.76 -0.16 -22.37
CA THR A 82 -18.07 0.18 -23.62
C THR A 82 -16.56 -0.05 -23.56
N ASP A 83 -16.06 -0.67 -22.47
CA ASP A 83 -14.63 -0.92 -22.24
C ASP A 83 -13.77 0.35 -22.41
N ALA A 84 -14.19 1.44 -21.76
CA ALA A 84 -13.55 2.75 -21.89
C ALA A 84 -12.26 2.91 -21.06
N LEU A 85 -11.87 1.93 -20.25
CA LEU A 85 -10.69 2.01 -19.38
C LEU A 85 -9.47 1.42 -20.08
N THR A 86 -8.41 2.22 -20.15
CA THR A 86 -7.19 1.89 -20.89
C THR A 86 -5.97 2.04 -19.97
N PRO A 87 -5.20 0.95 -19.73
CA PRO A 87 -3.90 1.04 -19.11
C PRO A 87 -2.97 1.87 -20.00
N GLU A 88 -2.07 2.63 -19.38
CA GLU A 88 -1.06 3.41 -20.08
C GLU A 88 0.31 2.81 -19.83
N THR A 89 1.23 3.00 -20.76
CA THR A 89 2.65 2.74 -20.54
C THR A 89 3.15 3.74 -19.49
N LEU A 90 3.63 3.25 -18.37
CA LEU A 90 4.15 4.07 -17.28
C LEU A 90 5.66 4.29 -17.49
N ALA A 91 6.13 5.51 -17.22
CA ALA A 91 7.53 5.86 -17.15
C ALA A 91 7.91 6.22 -15.71
N TRP A 92 9.20 6.19 -15.40
CA TRP A 92 9.73 6.70 -14.13
C TRP A 92 9.38 8.19 -13.95
N PRO A 93 8.97 8.66 -12.75
CA PRO A 93 8.81 7.93 -11.49
C PRO A 93 7.43 7.25 -11.30
N ARG A 94 6.48 7.46 -12.21
CA ARG A 94 5.09 6.96 -12.10
C ARG A 94 4.96 5.45 -12.01
N VAL A 95 5.92 4.69 -12.55
CA VAL A 95 6.00 3.22 -12.41
C VAL A 95 5.99 2.77 -10.94
N VAL A 96 6.54 3.60 -10.04
CA VAL A 96 6.60 3.30 -8.60
C VAL A 96 5.18 3.19 -8.02
N ARG A 97 4.23 4.02 -8.47
CA ARG A 97 2.83 3.93 -8.02
C ARG A 97 2.28 2.52 -8.22
N ARG A 98 2.50 1.96 -9.41
CA ARG A 98 2.04 0.62 -9.77
C ARG A 98 2.73 -0.45 -8.94
N ALA A 99 4.05 -0.38 -8.76
CA ALA A 99 4.80 -1.35 -7.97
C ALA A 99 4.25 -1.49 -6.53
N PHE A 100 3.86 -0.39 -5.88
CA PHE A 100 3.32 -0.40 -4.51
C PHE A 100 1.79 -0.57 -4.42
N SER A 101 1.08 -0.63 -5.55
CA SER A 101 -0.39 -0.58 -5.55
C SER A 101 -1.06 -1.69 -6.34
N ASP A 102 -0.37 -2.26 -7.32
CA ASP A 102 -0.85 -3.37 -8.13
C ASP A 102 -0.32 -4.70 -7.57
N PRO A 103 -1.16 -5.55 -6.96
CA PRO A 103 -0.72 -6.83 -6.40
C PRO A 103 -0.15 -7.83 -7.42
N GLN A 104 -0.31 -7.61 -8.72
CA GLN A 104 0.25 -8.47 -9.76
C GLN A 104 1.65 -8.05 -10.22
N VAL A 105 2.15 -6.89 -9.78
CA VAL A 105 3.45 -6.38 -10.22
C VAL A 105 4.50 -6.63 -9.12
N PRO A 106 5.58 -7.37 -9.42
CA PRO A 106 6.71 -7.47 -8.50
C PRO A 106 7.49 -6.16 -8.46
N HIS A 107 8.15 -5.88 -7.34
CA HIS A 107 9.09 -4.77 -7.27
C HIS A 107 10.36 -5.12 -8.06
N GLU A 108 10.68 -4.36 -9.11
CA GLU A 108 11.82 -4.63 -10.01
C GLU A 108 13.17 -4.71 -9.27
N SER A 109 13.33 -3.95 -8.18
CA SER A 109 14.56 -3.90 -7.39
C SER A 109 14.75 -5.07 -6.43
N THR A 110 13.66 -5.69 -5.94
CA THR A 110 13.74 -6.73 -4.90
C THR A 110 13.27 -8.09 -5.39
N GLY A 111 12.57 -8.18 -6.52
CA GLY A 111 11.96 -9.41 -7.03
C GLY A 111 10.81 -9.93 -6.16
N ILE A 112 10.46 -9.23 -5.07
CA ILE A 112 9.41 -9.61 -4.12
C ILE A 112 8.09 -9.04 -4.63
N THR A 113 7.05 -9.89 -4.62
CA THR A 113 5.68 -9.46 -4.86
C THR A 113 5.08 -8.90 -3.58
N GLY A 114 4.58 -7.67 -3.63
CA GLY A 114 3.88 -7.03 -2.52
C GLY A 114 4.66 -5.92 -1.80
N ARG A 115 3.95 -5.21 -0.92
CA ARG A 115 4.30 -3.87 -0.40
C ARG A 115 5.33 -3.84 0.73
N GLY A 116 5.83 -5.00 1.11
CA GLY A 116 6.75 -5.26 2.20
C GLY A 116 7.31 -6.67 2.01
N THR A 117 8.13 -7.13 2.94
CA THR A 117 8.78 -8.44 2.85
C THR A 117 7.88 -9.55 3.40
N ALA A 118 8.24 -10.80 3.10
CA ALA A 118 7.66 -11.97 3.77
C ALA A 118 8.27 -12.22 5.16
N GLU A 119 9.24 -11.41 5.60
CA GLU A 119 10.32 -11.87 6.48
C GLU A 119 9.94 -12.06 7.94
N VAL A 120 9.07 -11.21 8.52
CA VAL A 120 8.61 -11.44 9.90
C VAL A 120 7.85 -12.78 10.03
N LYS A 121 7.21 -13.21 8.94
CA LYS A 121 6.46 -14.49 8.91
C LYS A 121 7.37 -15.69 8.68
N THR A 122 8.59 -15.48 8.20
CA THR A 122 9.59 -16.53 7.99
C THR A 122 10.77 -16.41 8.95
N ASN A 123 10.60 -15.66 10.06
CA ASN A 123 11.64 -15.43 11.06
C ASN A 123 12.18 -16.73 11.69
N ASP A 124 11.38 -17.78 11.70
CA ASP A 124 11.76 -19.14 12.08
C ASP A 124 12.81 -19.77 11.17
N VAL A 125 12.88 -19.34 9.90
CA VAL A 125 13.89 -19.76 8.93
C VAL A 125 15.01 -18.72 8.79
N THR A 126 14.67 -17.42 8.79
CA THR A 126 15.62 -16.34 8.50
C THR A 126 16.41 -15.86 9.73
N GLY A 127 15.86 -16.02 10.94
CA GLY A 127 16.50 -15.57 12.18
C GLY A 127 16.74 -14.06 12.24
N ARG A 128 15.93 -13.27 11.53
CA ARG A 128 16.11 -11.83 11.34
C ARG A 128 15.95 -11.00 12.61
N VAL A 129 14.91 -11.29 13.40
CA VAL A 129 14.67 -10.73 14.74
C VAL A 129 15.13 -11.77 15.77
N LYS A 130 16.16 -11.40 16.52
CA LYS A 130 16.75 -12.24 17.57
C LYS A 130 16.05 -12.00 18.91
N GLU A 131 16.34 -12.87 19.88
CA GLU A 131 15.96 -12.61 21.27
C GLU A 131 16.60 -11.31 21.75
N GLY A 132 15.82 -10.44 22.39
CA GLY A 132 16.29 -9.10 22.78
C GLY A 132 16.00 -8.00 21.76
N GLU A 133 15.64 -8.35 20.51
CA GLU A 133 15.32 -7.39 19.45
C GLU A 133 13.81 -7.30 19.20
N ALA A 134 13.35 -6.16 18.70
CA ALA A 134 12.01 -5.92 18.21
C ALA A 134 12.02 -5.59 16.72
N GLY A 135 11.18 -6.28 15.95
CA GLY A 135 10.88 -5.95 14.56
C GLY A 135 9.61 -5.11 14.46
N PHE A 136 9.67 -4.02 13.70
CA PHE A 136 8.54 -3.12 13.45
C PHE A 136 8.12 -3.17 11.99
N VAL A 137 6.81 -3.16 11.80
CA VAL A 137 6.16 -3.05 10.50
C VAL A 137 5.27 -1.81 10.56
N ILE A 138 5.66 -0.76 9.86
CA ILE A 138 4.94 0.52 9.86
C ILE A 138 4.33 0.70 8.47
N GLU A 139 3.02 0.52 8.37
CA GLU A 139 2.28 0.59 7.13
C GLU A 139 1.53 1.92 6.98
N PHE A 140 1.54 2.46 5.77
CA PHE A 140 0.90 3.72 5.42
C PHE A 140 -0.23 3.50 4.40
N GLY A 141 -1.30 4.28 4.46
CA GLY A 141 -2.30 4.39 3.37
C GLY A 141 -3.53 3.49 3.43
N ARG A 142 -3.56 2.43 4.24
CA ARG A 142 -4.76 1.59 4.42
C ARG A 142 -5.87 2.33 5.19
N PRO A 143 -7.17 2.06 4.96
CA PRO A 143 -7.73 1.06 4.04
C PRO A 143 -8.04 1.59 2.63
N GLY A 144 -7.35 2.62 2.14
CA GLY A 144 -7.62 3.20 0.81
C GLY A 144 -7.33 4.70 0.70
N VAL A 145 -6.84 5.35 1.75
CA VAL A 145 -6.43 6.77 1.72
C VAL A 145 -5.22 6.97 0.79
N GLY A 146 -4.35 5.97 0.74
CA GLY A 146 -3.04 6.07 0.09
C GLY A 146 -2.05 6.92 0.89
N ALA A 147 -0.80 6.96 0.45
CA ALA A 147 0.25 7.75 1.06
C ALA A 147 1.20 8.29 -0.02
N ARG A 148 1.81 9.44 0.22
CA ARG A 148 2.92 9.93 -0.62
C ARG A 148 4.26 9.61 0.01
N PHE A 149 5.30 9.43 -0.81
CA PHE A 149 6.63 9.12 -0.30
C PHE A 149 7.21 10.21 0.60
N ARG A 150 6.83 11.48 0.45
CA ARG A 150 7.19 12.53 1.42
C ARG A 150 6.67 12.27 2.84
N GLU A 151 5.50 11.67 2.98
CA GLU A 151 4.93 11.29 4.29
C GLU A 151 5.68 10.10 4.87
N ILE A 152 6.06 9.15 4.01
CA ILE A 152 6.90 8.01 4.38
C ILE A 152 8.29 8.50 4.81
N GLN A 153 8.91 9.43 4.05
CA GLN A 153 10.19 10.03 4.38
C GLN A 153 10.15 10.70 5.74
N ALA A 154 9.10 11.46 6.01
CA ALA A 154 8.91 12.13 7.29
C ALA A 154 8.93 11.15 8.49
N MET A 155 8.44 9.92 8.30
CA MET A 155 8.56 8.85 9.29
C MET A 155 9.97 8.25 9.30
N THR A 156 10.51 7.87 8.15
CA THR A 156 11.82 7.19 8.07
C THR A 156 12.95 8.06 8.61
N THR A 157 12.95 9.36 8.37
CA THR A 157 13.96 10.28 8.94
C THR A 157 13.84 10.37 10.47
N ALA A 158 12.62 10.34 11.01
CA ALA A 158 12.41 10.39 12.46
C ALA A 158 12.86 9.09 13.13
N LEU A 159 12.56 7.94 12.51
CA LEU A 159 13.01 6.63 12.98
C LEU A 159 14.54 6.50 12.89
N ALA A 160 15.15 6.96 11.81
CA ALA A 160 16.60 6.93 11.61
C ALA A 160 17.35 7.70 12.71
N ALA A 161 16.79 8.83 13.16
CA ALA A 161 17.36 9.61 14.26
C ALA A 161 17.40 8.85 15.61
N LEU A 162 16.59 7.79 15.77
CA LEU A 162 16.62 6.90 16.93
C LEU A 162 17.64 5.76 16.80
N GLY A 163 18.35 5.67 15.68
CA GLY A 163 19.35 4.63 15.43
C GLY A 163 18.77 3.26 15.10
N VAL A 164 17.53 3.19 14.58
CA VAL A 164 16.95 1.91 14.13
C VAL A 164 17.63 1.38 12.86
N GLU A 165 17.58 0.07 12.65
CA GLU A 165 18.09 -0.58 11.45
C GLU A 165 16.95 -0.79 10.43
N PHE A 166 17.05 -0.21 9.24
CA PHE A 166 16.11 -0.46 8.14
C PHE A 166 16.38 -1.80 7.45
N GLU A 167 15.32 -2.51 7.09
CA GLU A 167 15.45 -3.77 6.36
C GLU A 167 15.95 -3.57 4.94
N ARG A 168 17.03 -4.24 4.58
CA ARG A 168 17.68 -4.09 3.27
C ARG A 168 16.83 -4.62 2.13
N GLN A 169 16.08 -5.71 2.35
CA GLN A 169 15.23 -6.32 1.33
C GLN A 169 13.84 -5.67 1.23
N ASN A 170 13.51 -4.73 2.12
CA ASN A 170 12.23 -4.03 2.06
C ASN A 170 12.18 -3.08 0.84
N PRO A 171 11.08 -3.09 0.07
CA PRO A 171 10.95 -2.25 -1.12
C PRO A 171 11.16 -0.75 -0.88
N VAL A 172 10.70 -0.21 0.26
CA VAL A 172 10.88 1.21 0.60
C VAL A 172 12.35 1.51 0.88
N THR A 173 13.05 0.63 1.61
CA THR A 173 14.49 0.80 1.86
C THR A 173 15.31 0.78 0.57
N SER A 174 14.92 -0.03 -0.42
CA SER A 174 15.58 -0.05 -1.74
C SER A 174 15.48 1.29 -2.50
N LEU A 175 14.55 2.16 -2.11
CA LEU A 175 14.34 3.50 -2.67
C LEU A 175 14.98 4.60 -1.82
N MET A 176 15.75 4.24 -0.79
CA MET A 176 16.52 5.20 0.02
C MET A 176 17.83 5.57 -0.66
N THR A 177 18.13 6.86 -0.73
CA THR A 177 19.46 7.37 -1.12
C THR A 177 20.44 7.29 0.05
N ASP A 178 19.94 7.48 1.27
CA ASP A 178 20.70 7.32 2.51
C ASP A 178 19.85 6.60 3.57
N PRO A 179 20.00 5.27 3.71
CA PRO A 179 19.30 4.49 4.71
C PRO A 179 19.63 4.89 6.15
N ARG A 180 20.84 5.40 6.44
CA ARG A 180 21.22 5.79 7.81
C ARG A 180 20.50 7.05 8.27
N ARG A 181 20.14 7.92 7.33
CA ARG A 181 19.35 9.13 7.59
C ARG A 181 17.86 8.93 7.28
N GLY A 182 17.47 7.77 6.75
CA GLY A 182 16.11 7.48 6.32
C GLY A 182 15.64 8.37 5.16
N ILE A 183 16.55 8.79 4.29
CA ILE A 183 16.26 9.71 3.17
C ILE A 183 15.91 8.88 1.92
N LEU A 184 14.74 9.16 1.35
CA LEU A 184 14.25 8.58 0.11
C LEU A 184 14.75 9.39 -1.09
N ARG A 185 14.71 8.79 -2.29
CA ARG A 185 15.01 9.52 -3.52
C ARG A 185 14.05 10.70 -3.69
N GLU A 186 14.60 11.85 -4.07
CA GLU A 186 13.84 13.10 -4.22
C GLU A 186 12.82 13.02 -5.36
N ASP A 187 13.16 12.31 -6.45
CA ASP A 187 12.37 12.17 -7.67
C ASP A 187 11.06 11.37 -7.49
N ILE A 188 10.85 10.71 -6.34
CA ILE A 188 9.63 9.94 -6.03
C ILE A 188 8.78 10.55 -4.92
N LEU A 189 9.22 11.62 -4.24
CA LEU A 189 8.58 12.10 -3.01
C LEU A 189 7.11 12.48 -3.17
N ASP A 190 6.75 12.99 -4.36
CA ASP A 190 5.37 13.37 -4.68
C ASP A 190 4.51 12.21 -5.23
N GLU A 191 5.11 11.05 -5.51
CA GLU A 191 4.36 9.89 -5.99
C GLU A 191 3.45 9.32 -4.89
N LYS A 192 2.17 9.11 -5.24
CA LYS A 192 1.16 8.53 -4.36
C LYS A 192 1.02 7.03 -4.61
N VAL A 193 1.03 6.23 -3.54
CA VAL A 193 0.86 4.77 -3.55
C VAL A 193 -0.35 4.35 -2.73
N LEU A 194 -0.90 3.16 -3.00
CA LEU A 194 -2.05 2.61 -2.26
C LEU A 194 -1.68 2.30 -0.81
N SER A 195 -0.58 1.57 -0.62
CA SER A 195 0.09 1.47 0.67
C SER A 195 1.54 1.06 0.52
N ALA A 196 2.35 1.41 1.50
CA ALA A 196 3.74 1.01 1.60
C ALA A 196 4.05 0.61 3.04
N ILE A 197 5.01 -0.28 3.21
CA ILE A 197 5.42 -0.77 4.52
C ILE A 197 6.89 -0.43 4.70
N VAL A 198 7.20 0.29 5.78
CA VAL A 198 8.57 0.46 6.28
C VAL A 198 8.81 -0.59 7.34
N GLU A 199 9.91 -1.32 7.19
CA GLU A 199 10.33 -2.34 8.16
C GLU A 199 11.63 -1.92 8.82
N VAL A 200 11.62 -1.89 10.14
CA VAL A 200 12.80 -1.56 10.94
C VAL A 200 12.99 -2.54 12.07
N LYS A 201 14.21 -2.61 12.58
CA LYS A 201 14.59 -3.40 13.74
C LYS A 201 15.28 -2.51 14.77
N ALA A 202 15.02 -2.76 16.04
CA ALA A 202 15.62 -2.05 17.17
C ALA A 202 15.75 -3.00 18.38
N GLY A 203 16.44 -2.58 19.43
CA GLY A 203 16.42 -3.29 20.71
C GLY A 203 15.04 -3.25 21.37
N LEU A 204 14.69 -4.27 22.16
CA LEU A 204 13.41 -4.31 22.89
C LEU A 204 13.23 -3.10 23.81
N GLU A 205 14.31 -2.61 24.41
CA GLU A 205 14.32 -1.43 25.27
C GLU A 205 14.00 -0.13 24.52
N GLN A 206 14.21 -0.09 23.21
CA GLN A 206 13.92 1.08 22.38
C GLN A 206 12.45 1.13 21.92
N VAL A 207 11.65 0.09 22.20
CA VAL A 207 10.25 0.01 21.74
C VAL A 207 9.42 1.23 22.14
N PRO A 208 9.45 1.72 23.40
CA PRO A 208 8.73 2.93 23.78
C PRO A 208 9.10 4.16 22.94
N LEU A 209 10.40 4.35 22.66
CA LEU A 209 10.90 5.48 21.88
C LEU A 209 10.41 5.42 20.44
N VAL A 210 10.47 4.23 19.82
CA VAL A 210 10.00 4.02 18.45
C VAL A 210 8.49 4.25 18.36
N LEU A 211 7.71 3.69 19.27
CA LEU A 211 6.25 3.89 19.31
C LEU A 211 5.88 5.37 19.54
N GLY A 212 6.61 6.06 20.42
CA GLY A 212 6.46 7.49 20.65
C GLY A 212 6.68 8.31 19.39
N ALA A 213 7.79 8.07 18.66
CA ALA A 213 8.07 8.76 17.40
C ALA A 213 7.03 8.46 16.32
N VAL A 214 6.59 7.21 16.18
CA VAL A 214 5.52 6.85 15.23
C VAL A 214 4.22 7.58 15.57
N ARG A 215 3.84 7.64 16.86
CA ARG A 215 2.65 8.34 17.34
C ARG A 215 2.74 9.85 17.09
N GLU A 216 3.88 10.47 17.36
CA GLU A 216 4.09 11.90 17.13
C GLU A 216 4.03 12.24 15.63
N VAL A 217 4.77 11.50 14.81
CA VAL A 217 4.81 11.75 13.36
C VAL A 217 3.46 11.48 12.72
N SER A 218 2.74 10.42 13.10
CA SER A 218 1.42 10.12 12.51
C SER A 218 0.39 11.24 12.70
N ARG A 219 0.48 12.05 13.76
CA ARG A 219 -0.42 13.20 14.00
C ARG A 219 -0.29 14.33 12.98
N ARG A 220 0.84 14.41 12.28
CA ARG A 220 1.13 15.45 11.28
C ARG A 220 1.02 14.95 9.84
N LEU A 221 0.68 13.68 9.62
CA LEU A 221 0.50 13.11 8.29
C LEU A 221 -0.97 13.19 7.85
N THR A 222 -1.20 13.20 6.55
CA THR A 222 -2.55 13.18 5.95
C THR A 222 -3.01 11.76 5.57
N THR A 223 -2.20 10.76 5.91
CA THR A 223 -2.46 9.34 5.69
C THR A 223 -2.72 8.60 7.00
N VAL A 224 -3.21 7.37 6.89
CA VAL A 224 -3.36 6.47 8.03
C VAL A 224 -2.07 5.68 8.21
N VAL A 225 -1.60 5.59 9.45
CA VAL A 225 -0.44 4.78 9.83
C VAL A 225 -0.91 3.65 10.74
N ALA A 226 -0.52 2.42 10.39
CA ALA A 226 -0.71 1.24 11.22
C ALA A 226 0.66 0.67 11.60
N VAL A 227 0.88 0.37 12.88
CA VAL A 227 2.13 -0.20 13.38
C VAL A 227 1.89 -1.62 13.89
N GLY A 228 2.76 -2.53 13.50
CA GLY A 228 2.92 -3.86 14.10
C GLY A 228 4.29 -3.95 14.76
N VAL A 229 4.35 -4.55 15.94
CA VAL A 229 5.59 -4.85 16.64
C VAL A 229 5.65 -6.36 16.87
N SER A 230 6.84 -6.92 16.71
CA SER A 230 7.12 -8.35 16.84
C SER A 230 8.41 -8.57 17.60
N THR A 231 8.48 -9.65 18.35
CA THR A 231 9.69 -10.12 19.03
C THR A 231 9.80 -11.62 18.82
N ARG A 232 11.01 -12.15 18.99
CA ARG A 232 11.19 -13.59 19.22
C ARG A 232 10.93 -13.89 20.70
N CYS A 233 10.11 -14.89 20.98
CA CYS A 233 9.93 -15.41 22.34
C CYS A 233 11.18 -16.17 22.79
N ASP A 234 11.43 -16.20 24.09
CA ASP A 234 12.50 -17.03 24.66
C ASP A 234 12.16 -18.54 24.61
N ALA A 235 13.11 -19.39 25.01
CA ALA A 235 12.96 -20.84 25.02
C ALA A 235 11.82 -21.36 25.92
N SER A 236 11.35 -20.56 26.88
CA SER A 236 10.20 -20.88 27.74
C SER A 236 8.87 -20.39 27.17
N GLY A 237 8.89 -19.75 25.99
CA GLY A 237 7.74 -19.10 25.38
C GLY A 237 7.45 -17.70 25.95
N GLY A 238 8.36 -17.14 26.74
CA GLY A 238 8.24 -15.82 27.33
C GLY A 238 8.28 -14.70 26.29
N ASP A 239 7.31 -13.78 26.39
CA ASP A 239 7.19 -12.59 25.55
C ASP A 239 7.44 -11.34 26.39
N ARG A 240 8.66 -10.80 26.31
CA ARG A 240 9.04 -9.56 27.00
C ARG A 240 8.40 -8.32 26.36
N LEU A 241 8.01 -8.38 25.09
CA LEU A 241 7.40 -7.27 24.38
C LEU A 241 6.00 -6.98 24.93
N ARG A 242 5.24 -8.02 25.31
CA ARG A 242 3.90 -7.87 25.89
C ARG A 242 3.86 -6.86 27.04
N ALA A 243 4.76 -6.99 28.02
CA ALA A 243 4.79 -6.10 29.18
C ALA A 243 5.09 -4.64 28.79
N ILE A 244 5.98 -4.45 27.81
CA ILE A 244 6.32 -3.12 27.29
C ILE A 244 5.11 -2.51 26.57
N LEU A 245 4.44 -3.28 25.72
CA LEU A 245 3.25 -2.80 25.00
C LEU A 245 2.09 -2.47 25.94
N GLU A 246 1.87 -3.26 26.99
CA GLU A 246 0.86 -2.99 28.02
C GLU A 246 1.15 -1.67 28.75
N ALA A 247 2.42 -1.40 29.11
CA ALA A 247 2.84 -0.14 29.72
C ALA A 247 2.66 1.07 28.80
N GLU A 248 2.87 0.91 27.48
CA GLU A 248 2.68 1.96 26.47
C GLU A 248 1.21 2.19 26.07
N GLY A 249 0.28 1.45 26.68
CA GLY A 249 -1.17 1.55 26.43
C GLY A 249 -1.65 0.76 25.21
N TYR A 250 -0.88 -0.25 24.77
CA TYR A 250 -1.19 -1.13 23.65
C TYR A 250 -1.36 -2.60 24.10
N PRO A 251 -2.39 -2.92 24.90
CA PRO A 251 -2.60 -4.28 25.39
C PRO A 251 -2.77 -5.29 24.23
N ALA A 252 -2.03 -6.40 24.31
CA ALA A 252 -2.02 -7.43 23.28
C ALA A 252 -3.18 -8.43 23.46
N TYR A 253 -4.27 -8.25 22.72
CA TYR A 253 -5.43 -9.14 22.78
C TYR A 253 -5.37 -10.33 21.81
N ARG A 254 -4.81 -10.16 20.60
CA ARG A 254 -4.82 -11.16 19.52
C ARG A 254 -3.54 -11.08 18.65
N GLY A 255 -2.41 -11.38 19.28
CA GLY A 255 -1.13 -11.52 18.57
C GLY A 255 -1.12 -12.72 17.63
N LYS A 256 -0.30 -12.67 16.59
CA LYS A 256 0.01 -13.83 15.75
C LYS A 256 1.32 -14.43 16.24
N THR A 257 1.29 -15.70 16.62
CA THR A 257 2.48 -16.44 17.03
C THR A 257 2.91 -17.33 15.88
N ASN A 258 4.14 -17.13 15.38
CA ASN A 258 4.78 -18.12 14.53
C ASN A 258 5.26 -19.27 15.41
N LEU A 259 4.84 -20.50 15.10
CA LEU A 259 5.15 -21.70 15.88
C LEU A 259 6.59 -22.21 15.72
N GLY A 260 7.39 -21.61 14.83
CA GLY A 260 8.80 -21.99 14.67
C GLY A 260 9.01 -23.32 13.95
N LEU A 261 8.05 -23.75 13.13
CA LEU A 261 8.09 -25.07 12.48
C LEU A 261 8.96 -25.09 11.21
N GLY A 262 9.31 -23.94 10.65
CA GLY A 262 10.21 -23.82 9.53
C GLY A 262 11.62 -24.27 9.92
N ARG A 263 12.26 -25.00 9.01
CA ARG A 263 13.65 -25.43 9.16
C ARG A 263 14.49 -24.65 8.16
N ALA A 264 15.57 -24.04 8.63
CA ALA A 264 16.62 -23.57 7.74
C ALA A 264 17.11 -24.77 6.93
N THR A 265 16.78 -24.80 5.64
CA THR A 265 17.40 -25.76 4.73
C THR A 265 18.84 -25.30 4.62
N ALA A 266 19.76 -26.05 5.20
CA ALA A 266 21.19 -25.79 5.07
C ALA A 266 21.55 -25.89 3.58
N GLY A 267 21.46 -24.78 2.87
CA GLY A 267 22.12 -24.62 1.59
C GLY A 267 23.61 -24.72 1.87
N ARG A 268 24.23 -25.80 1.43
CA ARG A 268 25.67 -25.90 1.27
C ARG A 268 26.13 -24.67 0.50
N LEU A 269 26.75 -23.72 1.18
CA LEU A 269 27.73 -22.85 0.56
C LEU A 269 28.98 -23.72 0.37
N SER A 270 29.01 -24.41 -0.77
CA SER A 270 30.24 -24.91 -1.41
C SER A 270 30.64 -23.92 -2.49
#